data_AF-A0A9E7PAZ7-F1
#
_entry.id   AF-A0A9E7PAZ7-F1
#
_cell.length_a   1.000
_cell.length_b   1.000
_cell.length_c   1.000
_cell.angle_alpha   90.00
_cell.angle_beta   90.00
_cell.angle_gamma   90.00
#
_symmetry.space_group_name_H-M   'P 1'
#
loop_
_entity.id
_entity.type
_entity.pdbx_description
1 polymer ?
#
loop_
_entity_poly.entity_id
_entity_poly.type
_entity_poly.pdbx_seq_one_letter_code
_entity_poly.pdbx_strand_id
1 'polypeptide(L)'
;MKKQFGILIFLSLFVITGCNAKSVEKDTVLKLKVEPCSFDYDIENYYCKADKLDLYSKNVGNKANFNKNYTIIKINDGKYYRIVALNQKDLKVYPLKYQIDYKSKFDYSVNNDSLCVTGDFYAYRDDYSHSKLCFKVINGSFVKTNISENLPKINKESNLKKILIPNASNYFLKCLKSNSESKCEKLSDLENHVYSLNDVKNMSPEIYTILSQNKINHLNLDGVKFMPDIGGSQFVIGEKYHDTDNGSTTLFYLIKIKPKIEVYNLGESYAIDGKYNLSYKDSAGNNKNIKLN
;
A
#
# COMPACT_ATOMS: atom_id res chain seq x y z
N MET A 1 -17.20 44.93 98.33
CA MET A 1 -18.20 44.90 97.24
C MET A 1 -17.86 43.75 96.30
N LYS A 2 -18.86 42.89 96.02
CA LYS A 2 -19.17 42.13 94.77
C LYS A 2 -17.98 41.65 93.90
N LYS A 3 -17.87 40.42 93.40
CA LYS A 3 -18.80 39.30 93.21
C LYS A 3 -17.98 38.09 92.70
N GLN A 4 -18.48 36.89 92.98
CA GLN A 4 -18.17 35.62 92.31
C GLN A 4 -18.47 35.64 90.81
N PHE A 5 -18.22 34.49 90.18
CA PHE A 5 -18.66 33.93 88.89
C PHE A 5 -17.49 33.78 87.92
N GLY A 6 -17.22 32.62 87.32
CA GLY A 6 -18.06 31.44 87.15
C GLY A 6 -17.72 30.84 85.80
N ILE A 7 -17.49 29.52 85.82
CA ILE A 7 -17.27 28.58 84.70
C ILE A 7 -18.11 28.92 83.45
N LEU A 8 -17.53 28.74 82.25
CA LEU A 8 -18.24 28.05 81.16
C LEU A 8 -17.28 27.43 80.14
N ILE A 9 -17.23 26.10 80.21
CA ILE A 9 -16.77 25.19 79.17
C ILE A 9 -17.77 25.28 78.00
N PHE A 10 -17.27 25.38 76.77
CA PHE A 10 -17.99 24.90 75.60
C PHE A 10 -17.07 24.01 74.77
N LEU A 11 -17.28 22.69 74.92
CA LEU A 11 -17.00 21.72 73.88
C LEU A 11 -17.83 22.11 72.64
N SER A 12 -17.18 22.23 71.49
CA SER A 12 -17.83 21.97 70.21
C SER A 12 -16.98 20.96 69.43
N LEU A 13 -17.40 19.70 69.53
CA LEU A 13 -17.14 18.70 68.50
C LEU A 13 -17.65 19.26 67.16
N PHE A 14 -16.75 19.51 66.22
CA PHE A 14 -17.08 19.44 64.81
C PHE A 14 -16.45 18.19 64.21
N VAL A 15 -17.29 17.16 64.14
CA VAL A 15 -17.18 16.04 63.21
C VAL A 15 -17.22 16.65 61.81
N ILE A 16 -16.06 16.89 61.20
CA ILE A 16 -15.99 17.09 59.76
C ILE A 16 -15.94 15.71 59.15
N THR A 17 -17.14 15.26 58.85
CA THR A 17 -17.51 14.31 57.82
C THR A 17 -16.50 14.24 56.68
N GLY A 18 -16.18 13.01 56.30
CA GLY A 18 -15.20 12.69 55.28
C GLY A 18 -15.33 13.55 54.03
N CYS A 19 -14.28 14.34 53.78
CA CYS A 19 -13.87 14.53 52.42
C CYS A 19 -13.47 13.14 51.91
N ASN A 20 -14.42 12.49 51.23
CA ASN A 20 -14.08 11.64 50.10
C ASN A 20 -13.11 12.46 49.26
N ALA A 21 -11.82 12.28 49.51
CA ALA A 21 -10.82 12.53 48.50
C ALA A 21 -11.30 11.64 47.35
N LYS A 22 -12.01 12.25 46.39
CA LYS A 22 -12.23 11.65 45.08
C LYS A 22 -10.89 11.04 44.76
N SER A 23 -10.85 9.72 44.61
CA SER A 23 -9.73 9.09 43.94
C SER A 23 -9.48 9.98 42.74
N VAL A 24 -8.29 10.57 42.67
CA VAL A 24 -7.81 11.12 41.41
C VAL A 24 -7.75 9.87 40.55
N GLU A 25 -8.87 9.60 39.88
CA GLU A 25 -8.97 8.63 38.84
C GLU A 25 -7.90 9.11 37.89
N LYS A 26 -6.75 8.42 37.92
CA LYS A 26 -5.82 8.49 36.83
C LYS A 26 -6.59 7.88 35.68
N ASP A 27 -7.38 8.72 35.04
CA ASP A 27 -7.76 8.60 33.65
C ASP A 27 -6.47 8.79 32.84
N THR A 28 -5.51 7.90 33.06
CA THR A 28 -4.69 7.39 31.97
C THR A 28 -5.66 6.65 31.08
N VAL A 29 -6.46 7.41 30.33
CA VAL A 29 -7.07 6.95 29.10
C VAL A 29 -5.89 6.43 28.29
N LEU A 30 -5.69 5.11 28.30
CA LEU A 30 -4.63 4.47 27.52
C LEU A 30 -4.88 4.87 26.08
N LYS A 31 -4.11 5.84 25.59
CA LYS A 31 -4.23 6.34 24.23
C LYS A 31 -3.70 5.25 23.31
N LEU A 32 -4.54 4.83 22.36
CA LEU A 32 -4.12 3.97 21.27
C LEU A 32 -2.89 4.58 20.58
N LYS A 33 -1.90 3.73 20.32
CA LYS A 33 -0.71 4.10 19.58
C LYS A 33 -0.64 3.28 18.30
N VAL A 34 -0.58 3.94 17.14
CA VAL A 34 -0.51 3.27 15.84
C VAL A 34 0.90 3.43 15.29
N GLU A 35 1.57 2.33 14.96
CA GLU A 35 2.94 2.36 14.41
C GLU A 35 3.12 1.31 13.30
N PRO A 36 3.45 1.72 12.06
CA PRO A 36 3.51 3.09 11.53
C PRO A 36 2.12 3.68 11.19
N CYS A 37 2.02 5.00 10.96
CA CYS A 37 0.77 5.66 10.54
C CYS A 37 0.44 5.50 9.05
N SER A 38 1.42 5.08 8.25
CA SER A 38 1.33 4.90 6.79
C SER A 38 2.54 4.12 6.31
N PHE A 39 2.42 3.52 5.13
CA PHE A 39 3.54 3.00 4.35
C PHE A 39 3.76 3.83 3.08
N ASP A 40 4.87 3.57 2.38
CA ASP A 40 5.45 4.43 1.32
C ASP A 40 4.48 4.92 0.22
N TYR A 41 3.37 4.22 -0.03
CA TYR A 41 2.37 4.53 -1.07
C TYR A 41 1.01 4.96 -0.51
N ASP A 42 0.86 5.01 0.81
CA ASP A 42 -0.40 5.39 1.44
C ASP A 42 -0.64 6.90 1.34
N ILE A 43 -1.92 7.28 1.31
CA ILE A 43 -2.29 8.67 1.64
C ILE A 43 -1.74 8.96 3.02
N GLU A 44 -1.09 10.10 3.17
CA GLU A 44 -0.41 10.50 4.41
C GLU A 44 -1.28 10.20 5.64
N ASN A 45 -0.68 9.51 6.62
CA ASN A 45 -1.32 9.11 7.89
C ASN A 45 -2.55 8.20 7.77
N TYR A 46 -2.72 7.41 6.70
CA TYR A 46 -3.90 6.54 6.48
C TYR A 46 -4.37 5.80 7.75
N TYR A 47 -3.48 5.07 8.43
CA TYR A 47 -3.83 4.27 9.62
C TYR A 47 -4.05 5.13 10.87
N CYS A 48 -3.64 6.39 10.86
CA CYS A 48 -3.80 7.33 11.97
C CYS A 48 -4.93 8.34 11.75
N LYS A 49 -5.71 8.20 10.67
CA LYS A 49 -6.92 9.03 10.47
C LYS A 49 -7.96 8.77 11.55
N ALA A 50 -8.71 9.81 11.89
CA ALA A 50 -9.70 9.78 12.97
C ALA A 50 -10.70 8.62 12.85
N ASP A 51 -11.19 8.34 11.64
CA ASP A 51 -12.12 7.24 11.38
C ASP A 51 -11.50 5.86 11.66
N LYS A 52 -10.19 5.70 11.44
CA LYS A 52 -9.45 4.48 11.76
C LYS A 52 -9.19 4.35 13.26
N LEU A 53 -8.82 5.45 13.92
CA LEU A 53 -8.64 5.49 15.37
C LEU A 53 -9.95 5.14 16.11
N ASP A 54 -11.09 5.65 15.63
CA ASP A 54 -12.41 5.29 16.15
C ASP A 54 -12.73 3.80 15.96
N LEU A 55 -12.39 3.26 14.78
CA LEU A 55 -12.54 1.82 14.51
C LEU A 55 -11.69 0.97 15.48
N TYR A 56 -10.45 1.36 15.74
CA TYR A 56 -9.58 0.64 16.67
C TYR A 56 -10.08 0.76 18.11
N SER A 57 -10.54 1.94 18.52
CA SER A 57 -11.11 2.20 19.84
C SER A 57 -12.30 1.31 20.13
N LYS A 58 -13.20 1.13 19.14
CA LYS A 58 -14.35 0.22 19.23
C LYS A 58 -13.97 -1.25 19.37
N ASN A 59 -12.72 -1.62 19.09
CA ASN A 59 -12.20 -2.97 19.21
C ASN A 59 -11.33 -3.20 20.46
N VAL A 60 -11.10 -2.17 21.28
CA VAL A 60 -10.42 -2.29 22.57
C VAL A 60 -11.30 -3.06 23.55
N GLY A 61 -10.72 -4.02 24.27
CA GLY A 61 -11.43 -4.89 25.23
C GLY A 61 -12.11 -6.09 24.60
N ASN A 62 -12.16 -6.19 23.25
CA ASN A 62 -12.64 -7.37 22.57
C ASN A 62 -11.72 -8.57 22.85
N LYS A 63 -12.31 -9.77 22.87
CA LYS A 63 -11.55 -11.01 22.98
C LYS A 63 -10.57 -11.11 21.81
N ALA A 64 -9.28 -11.26 22.12
CA ALA A 64 -8.24 -11.48 21.14
C ALA A 64 -8.60 -12.66 20.23
N ASN A 65 -8.34 -12.52 18.93
CA ASN A 65 -8.61 -13.53 17.90
C ASN A 65 -7.32 -14.04 17.23
N PHE A 66 -6.16 -13.52 17.62
CA PHE A 66 -4.86 -13.83 17.05
C PHE A 66 -3.75 -13.78 18.11
N ASN A 67 -2.84 -14.77 18.10
CA ASN A 67 -1.64 -14.82 18.95
C ASN A 67 -1.88 -14.39 20.42
N LYS A 68 -2.95 -14.92 21.03
CA LYS A 68 -3.43 -14.72 22.41
C LYS A 68 -3.81 -13.30 22.83
N ASN A 69 -3.07 -12.27 22.40
CA ASN A 69 -3.19 -10.90 22.87
C ASN A 69 -3.61 -9.93 21.76
N TYR A 70 -3.72 -10.37 20.51
CA TYR A 70 -4.01 -9.51 19.37
C TYR A 70 -5.42 -9.71 18.83
N THR A 71 -6.01 -8.62 18.37
CA THR A 71 -7.21 -8.61 17.55
C THR A 71 -6.84 -8.16 16.15
N ILE A 72 -7.00 -9.05 15.17
CA ILE A 72 -6.91 -8.73 13.75
C ILE A 72 -8.16 -7.96 13.35
N ILE A 73 -7.94 -6.77 12.79
CA ILE A 73 -8.99 -5.89 12.26
C ILE A 73 -8.75 -5.77 10.74
N LYS A 74 -9.81 -6.04 9.97
CA LYS A 74 -9.83 -5.86 8.52
C LYS A 74 -10.51 -4.53 8.20
N ILE A 75 -9.77 -3.61 7.60
CA ILE A 75 -10.26 -2.30 7.19
C ILE A 75 -10.67 -2.43 5.72
N ASN A 76 -11.93 -2.13 5.41
CA ASN A 76 -12.39 -2.08 4.02
C ASN A 76 -11.83 -0.84 3.32
N ASP A 77 -11.13 -1.07 2.22
CA ASP A 77 -10.48 -0.07 1.37
C ASP A 77 -10.94 -0.26 -0.09
N GLY A 78 -12.26 -0.32 -0.29
CA GLY A 78 -12.89 -0.54 -1.59
C GLY A 78 -12.85 -2.00 -2.02
N LYS A 79 -12.00 -2.34 -3.00
CA LYS A 79 -11.79 -3.72 -3.46
C LYS A 79 -10.74 -4.46 -2.63
N TYR A 80 -10.16 -3.81 -1.64
CA TYR A 80 -9.07 -4.36 -0.85
C TYR A 80 -9.40 -4.35 0.64
N TYR A 81 -8.74 -5.23 1.37
CA TYR A 81 -8.59 -5.17 2.81
C TYR A 81 -7.20 -4.66 3.16
N ARG A 82 -7.15 -3.73 4.12
CA ARG A 82 -5.94 -3.42 4.88
C ARG A 82 -6.04 -4.07 6.24
N ILE A 83 -4.96 -4.67 6.71
CA ILE A 83 -4.96 -5.44 7.94
C ILE A 83 -4.17 -4.71 9.02
N VAL A 84 -4.69 -4.71 10.24
CA VAL A 84 -3.94 -4.29 11.43
C VAL A 84 -4.09 -5.32 12.54
N ALA A 85 -3.08 -5.45 13.39
CA ALA A 85 -3.15 -6.18 14.65
C ALA A 85 -3.18 -5.19 15.82
N LEU A 86 -4.30 -5.15 16.55
CA LEU A 86 -4.42 -4.39 17.80
C LEU A 86 -3.99 -5.29 18.96
N ASN A 87 -2.94 -4.91 19.70
CA ASN A 87 -2.56 -5.57 20.93
C ASN A 87 -3.44 -5.09 22.08
N GLN A 88 -4.22 -6.01 22.64
CA GLN A 88 -5.18 -5.73 23.71
C GLN A 88 -4.53 -5.40 25.06
N LYS A 89 -3.22 -5.64 25.22
CA LYS A 89 -2.50 -5.36 26.48
C LYS A 89 -1.92 -3.95 26.54
N ASP A 90 -1.22 -3.53 25.49
CA ASP A 90 -0.52 -2.23 25.45
C ASP A 90 -1.21 -1.20 24.55
N LEU A 91 -2.36 -1.56 23.96
CA LEU A 91 -3.16 -0.75 23.04
C LEU A 91 -2.36 -0.19 21.86
N LYS A 92 -1.36 -0.95 21.40
CA LYS A 92 -0.63 -0.64 20.17
C LYS A 92 -1.28 -1.32 18.96
N VAL A 93 -1.38 -0.59 17.87
CA VAL A 93 -1.90 -1.05 16.58
C VAL A 93 -0.74 -1.17 15.61
N TYR A 94 -0.61 -2.35 15.02
CA TYR A 94 0.45 -2.71 14.09
C TYR A 94 -0.14 -2.98 12.71
N PRO A 95 0.00 -2.05 11.76
CA PRO A 95 -0.43 -2.26 10.39
C PRO A 95 0.41 -3.29 9.63
N LEU A 96 -0.25 -4.08 8.78
CA LEU A 96 0.40 -4.92 7.78
C LEU A 96 0.60 -4.11 6.50
N LYS A 97 1.82 -4.13 5.96
CA LYS A 97 2.24 -3.42 4.73
C LYS A 97 1.71 -4.10 3.46
N TYR A 98 0.41 -4.33 3.35
CA TYR A 98 -0.25 -4.80 2.13
C TYR A 98 -1.70 -4.32 2.05
N GLN A 99 -2.13 -3.96 0.84
CA GLN A 99 -3.52 -4.08 0.43
C GLN A 99 -3.74 -5.52 -0.07
N ILE A 100 -4.84 -6.13 0.34
CA ILE A 100 -5.12 -7.56 0.06
C ILE A 100 -6.47 -7.65 -0.64
N ASP A 101 -6.58 -8.37 -1.75
CA ASP A 101 -7.87 -8.50 -2.46
C ASP A 101 -8.97 -9.07 -1.54
N TYR A 102 -10.18 -8.52 -1.63
CA TYR A 102 -11.29 -8.89 -0.74
C TYR A 102 -11.70 -10.36 -0.81
N LYS A 103 -11.37 -11.07 -1.90
CA LYS A 103 -11.64 -12.51 -2.07
C LYS A 103 -10.61 -13.41 -1.39
N SER A 104 -9.57 -12.82 -0.81
CA SER A 104 -8.50 -13.56 -0.15
C SER A 104 -9.02 -14.31 1.08
N LYS A 105 -8.46 -15.50 1.31
CA LYS A 105 -8.77 -16.34 2.47
C LYS A 105 -7.76 -16.05 3.57
N PHE A 106 -8.25 -15.82 4.78
CA PHE A 106 -7.42 -15.53 5.94
C PHE A 106 -7.48 -16.70 6.92
N ASP A 107 -6.33 -17.18 7.35
CA ASP A 107 -6.15 -18.24 8.33
C ASP A 107 -5.32 -17.71 9.49
N TYR A 108 -5.98 -17.52 10.62
CA TYR A 108 -5.38 -17.10 11.88
C TYR A 108 -6.28 -17.55 13.02
N SER A 109 -5.69 -17.72 14.20
CA SER A 109 -6.46 -18.08 15.39
C SER A 109 -5.78 -17.58 16.65
N VAL A 110 -6.51 -17.63 17.76
CA VAL A 110 -6.02 -17.24 19.10
C VAL A 110 -4.77 -18.03 19.50
N ASN A 111 -4.70 -19.30 19.09
CA ASN A 111 -3.67 -20.23 19.52
C ASN A 111 -2.50 -20.34 18.52
N ASN A 112 -2.58 -19.64 17.39
CA ASN A 112 -1.54 -19.62 16.37
C ASN A 112 -0.90 -18.22 16.32
N ASP A 113 0.43 -18.16 16.25
CA ASP A 113 1.19 -16.92 16.13
C ASP A 113 1.35 -16.45 14.68
N SER A 114 0.87 -17.24 13.72
CA SER A 114 0.92 -16.97 12.27
C SER A 114 -0.44 -16.53 11.72
N LEU A 115 -0.43 -15.41 11.01
CA LEU A 115 -1.49 -14.94 10.14
C LEU A 115 -1.11 -15.34 8.71
N CYS A 116 -1.78 -16.35 8.16
CA CYS A 116 -1.60 -16.74 6.77
C CYS A 116 -2.76 -16.20 5.92
N VAL A 117 -2.44 -15.69 4.75
CA VAL A 117 -3.42 -15.18 3.80
C VAL A 117 -3.17 -15.82 2.45
N THR A 118 -4.20 -16.33 1.80
CA THR A 118 -4.15 -16.86 0.43
C THR A 118 -4.95 -15.95 -0.50
N GLY A 119 -4.28 -15.34 -1.47
CA GLY A 119 -4.91 -14.42 -2.42
C GLY A 119 -3.90 -13.52 -3.12
N ASP A 120 -4.35 -12.32 -3.48
CA ASP A 120 -3.55 -11.31 -4.15
C ASP A 120 -3.17 -10.19 -3.16
N PHE A 121 -1.90 -9.78 -3.17
CA PHE A 121 -1.29 -8.82 -2.26
C PHE A 121 -0.65 -7.69 -3.08
N TYR A 122 -0.84 -6.47 -2.61
CA TYR A 122 -0.38 -5.26 -3.25
C TYR A 122 0.39 -4.40 -2.25
N ALA A 123 1.66 -4.17 -2.54
CA ALA A 123 2.56 -3.30 -1.80
C ALA A 123 3.71 -2.83 -2.69
N TYR A 124 4.24 -1.65 -2.42
CA TYR A 124 5.35 -1.08 -3.20
C TYR A 124 6.51 -2.07 -3.40
N ARG A 125 6.70 -2.49 -4.66
CA ARG A 125 7.73 -3.44 -5.14
C ARG A 125 7.68 -4.84 -4.52
N ASP A 126 6.59 -5.21 -3.87
CA ASP A 126 6.47 -6.49 -3.16
C ASP A 126 5.08 -7.11 -3.38
N ASP A 127 4.59 -7.11 -4.62
CA ASP A 127 3.28 -7.65 -4.99
C ASP A 127 3.31 -9.18 -5.15
N TYR A 128 2.22 -9.84 -4.76
CA TYR A 128 2.09 -11.29 -4.91
C TYR A 128 0.73 -11.66 -5.47
N SER A 129 0.72 -12.42 -6.56
CA SER A 129 -0.50 -12.94 -7.15
C SER A 129 -0.70 -14.41 -6.79
N HIS A 130 -1.93 -14.79 -6.44
CA HIS A 130 -2.34 -16.18 -6.19
C HIS A 130 -1.38 -16.91 -5.23
N SER A 131 -0.97 -16.20 -4.19
CA SER A 131 0.09 -16.63 -3.29
C SER A 131 -0.48 -16.86 -1.90
N LYS A 132 0.21 -17.68 -1.12
CA LYS A 132 0.00 -17.79 0.32
C LYS A 132 1.17 -17.13 1.04
N LEU A 133 0.91 -16.02 1.73
CA LEU A 133 1.88 -15.35 2.57
C LEU A 133 1.49 -15.54 4.03
N CYS A 134 2.48 -15.84 4.87
CA CYS A 134 2.31 -15.97 6.31
C CYS A 134 3.14 -14.91 7.04
N PHE A 135 2.54 -14.33 8.07
CA PHE A 135 3.12 -13.25 8.85
C PHE A 135 3.04 -13.55 10.35
N LYS A 136 4.03 -13.10 11.10
CA LYS A 136 4.00 -13.08 12.56
C LYS A 136 4.18 -11.65 13.05
N VAL A 137 3.63 -11.32 14.21
CA VAL A 137 3.96 -10.04 14.87
C VAL A 137 5.16 -10.27 15.78
N ILE A 138 6.32 -9.74 15.39
CA ILE A 138 7.58 -9.83 16.14
C ILE A 138 8.00 -8.40 16.47
N ASN A 139 8.31 -8.12 17.74
CA ASN A 139 8.72 -6.81 18.22
C ASN A 139 7.79 -5.66 17.78
N GLY A 140 6.48 -5.92 17.73
CA GLY A 140 5.51 -4.91 17.30
C GLY A 140 5.55 -4.58 15.81
N SER A 141 5.88 -5.56 14.96
CA SER A 141 5.81 -5.41 13.52
C SER A 141 5.44 -6.72 12.86
N PHE A 142 4.68 -6.66 11.76
CA PHE A 142 4.44 -7.85 10.95
C PHE A 142 5.74 -8.22 10.21
N VAL A 143 6.21 -9.44 10.45
CA VAL A 143 7.34 -10.06 9.77
C VAL A 143 6.80 -11.18 8.90
N LYS A 144 7.10 -11.11 7.61
CA LYS A 144 6.81 -12.17 6.63
C LYS A 144 7.69 -13.39 6.95
N THR A 145 7.07 -14.54 7.21
CA THR A 145 7.77 -15.76 7.66
C THR A 145 7.78 -16.87 6.63
N ASN A 146 6.76 -16.96 5.78
CA ASN A 146 6.69 -17.96 4.73
C ASN A 146 5.93 -17.40 3.53
N ILE A 147 6.33 -17.89 2.37
CA ILE A 147 5.72 -17.58 1.09
C ILE A 147 5.57 -18.86 0.26
N SER A 148 4.41 -19.01 -0.35
CA SER A 148 4.16 -20.02 -1.38
C SER A 148 3.49 -19.33 -2.57
N GLU A 149 4.26 -19.12 -3.61
CA GLU A 149 3.83 -18.44 -4.83
C GLU A 149 3.21 -19.40 -5.84
N ASN A 150 2.48 -18.86 -6.82
CA ASN A 150 1.96 -19.61 -7.98
C ASN A 150 1.08 -20.81 -7.59
N LEU A 151 0.21 -20.65 -6.59
CA LEU A 151 -0.69 -21.72 -6.19
C LEU A 151 -1.64 -22.08 -7.35
N PRO A 152 -1.89 -23.38 -7.60
CA PRO A 152 -2.70 -23.83 -8.73
C PRO A 152 -4.10 -23.21 -8.66
N LYS A 153 -4.47 -22.50 -9.74
CA LYS A 153 -5.81 -21.94 -9.91
C LYS A 153 -6.83 -23.07 -9.91
N ILE A 154 -7.89 -22.95 -9.12
CA ILE A 154 -9.10 -23.77 -9.29
C ILE A 154 -9.72 -23.30 -10.62
N ASN A 155 -9.52 -24.09 -11.67
CA ASN A 155 -9.94 -23.78 -13.03
C ASN A 155 -11.44 -23.46 -13.11
N LYS A 156 -11.76 -22.24 -13.56
CA LYS A 156 -12.88 -21.98 -14.47
C LYS A 156 -12.46 -20.94 -15.49
N GLU A 157 -12.36 -21.42 -16.72
CA GLU A 157 -12.36 -20.72 -18.02
C GLU A 157 -11.38 -19.56 -18.22
N SER A 158 -10.44 -19.82 -19.12
CA SER A 158 -9.63 -18.83 -19.82
C SER A 158 -10.52 -17.92 -20.69
N ASN A 159 -11.03 -16.87 -20.09
CA ASN A 159 -11.33 -15.63 -20.80
C ASN A 159 -10.30 -14.62 -20.33
N LEU A 160 -9.33 -14.30 -21.20
CA LEU A 160 -8.32 -13.26 -20.99
C LEU A 160 -8.99 -12.01 -20.39
N LYS A 161 -8.75 -11.77 -19.10
CA LYS A 161 -9.19 -10.54 -18.44
C LYS A 161 -8.31 -9.41 -18.93
N LYS A 162 -8.90 -8.47 -19.66
CA LYS A 162 -8.28 -7.17 -19.97
C LYS A 162 -7.73 -6.55 -18.69
N ILE A 163 -6.42 -6.35 -18.64
CA ILE A 163 -5.74 -5.60 -17.58
C ILE A 163 -5.70 -4.14 -18.06
N LEU A 164 -6.35 -3.25 -17.31
CA LEU A 164 -6.26 -1.79 -17.50
C LEU A 164 -5.03 -1.31 -16.72
N ILE A 165 -4.11 -0.61 -17.39
CA ILE A 165 -2.79 -0.26 -16.83
C ILE A 165 -2.55 1.24 -16.97
N PRO A 166 -1.81 1.88 -16.03
CA PRO A 166 -1.75 3.34 -15.93
C PRO A 166 -0.71 3.98 -16.85
N ASN A 167 -0.88 5.29 -17.03
CA ASN A 167 -0.09 6.15 -17.88
C ASN A 167 1.06 6.85 -17.10
N ALA A 168 2.29 6.68 -17.62
CA ALA A 168 3.54 7.43 -17.39
C ALA A 168 4.42 7.11 -16.15
N SER A 169 5.74 7.03 -16.36
CA SER A 169 6.76 6.66 -15.37
C SER A 169 7.43 7.82 -14.62
N ASN A 170 7.10 9.08 -14.88
CA ASN A 170 7.80 10.21 -14.23
C ASN A 170 7.09 11.57 -14.30
N TYR A 171 5.83 11.63 -14.78
CA TYR A 171 5.10 12.90 -14.87
C TYR A 171 4.76 13.50 -13.50
N PHE A 172 4.36 12.69 -12.52
CA PHE A 172 3.91 13.17 -11.21
C PHE A 172 5.01 13.89 -10.43
N LEU A 173 6.23 13.32 -10.42
CA LEU A 173 7.37 13.87 -9.67
C LEU A 173 7.96 15.15 -10.29
N LYS A 174 7.83 15.34 -11.62
CA LYS A 174 8.31 16.57 -12.29
C LYS A 174 7.25 17.67 -12.37
N CYS A 175 5.95 17.33 -12.47
CA CYS A 175 4.86 18.32 -12.50
C CYS A 175 4.74 19.07 -11.16
N LEU A 176 4.87 18.36 -10.03
CA LEU A 176 4.88 18.95 -8.67
C LEU A 176 6.06 19.89 -8.42
N LYS A 177 7.22 19.67 -9.07
CA LYS A 177 8.40 20.52 -8.91
C LYS A 177 8.31 21.86 -9.65
N SER A 178 7.37 22.03 -10.58
CA SER A 178 7.40 23.15 -11.53
C SER A 178 6.09 23.91 -11.72
N ASN A 179 4.95 23.46 -11.19
CA ASN A 179 3.67 24.18 -11.30
C ASN A 179 2.74 23.97 -10.08
N SER A 180 1.80 24.91 -9.88
CA SER A 180 0.72 24.78 -8.90
C SER A 180 -0.19 23.59 -9.23
N GLU A 181 -0.65 22.87 -8.19
CA GLU A 181 -1.49 21.64 -8.27
C GLU A 181 -2.64 21.71 -9.27
N SER A 182 -3.18 22.91 -9.54
CA SER A 182 -4.32 23.15 -10.44
C SER A 182 -4.10 22.86 -11.93
N LYS A 183 -2.86 22.59 -12.39
CA LYS A 183 -2.55 22.30 -13.80
C LYS A 183 -2.18 20.83 -14.09
N CYS A 184 -2.06 19.99 -13.07
CA CYS A 184 -1.65 18.59 -13.22
C CYS A 184 -2.88 17.69 -13.03
N GLU A 185 -3.51 17.25 -14.12
CA GLU A 185 -4.70 16.38 -14.05
C GLU A 185 -4.30 14.92 -13.82
N LYS A 186 -4.71 14.35 -12.68
CA LYS A 186 -4.49 12.94 -12.32
C LYS A 186 -5.44 12.08 -13.16
N LEU A 187 -4.91 11.37 -14.15
CA LEU A 187 -5.71 10.57 -15.09
C LEU A 187 -6.06 9.15 -14.60
N SER A 188 -5.45 8.67 -13.51
CA SER A 188 -5.70 7.32 -12.95
C SER A 188 -5.25 7.19 -11.50
N ASP A 189 -5.96 6.36 -10.72
CA ASP A 189 -5.65 5.98 -9.33
C ASP A 189 -4.94 4.60 -9.20
N LEU A 190 -4.65 3.90 -10.31
CA LEU A 190 -4.08 2.55 -10.32
C LEU A 190 -2.56 2.56 -10.58
N GLU A 191 -1.84 1.59 -10.02
CA GLU A 191 -0.37 1.56 -9.88
C GLU A 191 0.41 1.18 -11.14
N ASN A 192 1.56 1.86 -11.31
CA ASN A 192 2.48 1.82 -12.44
C ASN A 192 3.48 0.65 -12.32
N HIS A 193 3.00 -0.60 -12.40
CA HIS A 193 3.79 -1.79 -12.12
C HIS A 193 4.67 -2.23 -13.32
N VAL A 194 5.99 -2.35 -13.11
CA VAL A 194 6.95 -2.91 -14.07
C VAL A 194 7.08 -4.42 -13.81
N TYR A 195 6.83 -5.24 -14.83
CA TYR A 195 7.02 -6.68 -14.76
C TYR A 195 8.42 -7.07 -15.26
N SER A 196 9.10 -8.00 -14.59
CA SER A 196 10.32 -8.58 -15.14
C SER A 196 10.01 -9.44 -16.37
N LEU A 197 10.98 -9.65 -17.25
CA LEU A 197 10.78 -10.52 -18.43
C LEU A 197 10.40 -11.96 -18.04
N ASN A 198 10.88 -12.46 -16.89
CA ASN A 198 10.50 -13.77 -16.39
C ASN A 198 9.03 -13.81 -15.93
N ASP A 199 8.53 -12.74 -15.30
CA ASP A 199 7.12 -12.66 -14.93
C ASP A 199 6.24 -12.62 -16.19
N VAL A 200 6.67 -11.86 -17.20
CA VAL A 200 6.00 -11.81 -18.51
C VAL A 200 5.97 -13.18 -19.16
N LYS A 201 7.05 -13.96 -19.09
CA LYS A 201 7.08 -15.35 -19.60
C LYS A 201 6.00 -16.22 -18.99
N ASN A 202 5.74 -16.07 -17.69
CA ASN A 202 4.75 -16.87 -16.97
C ASN A 202 3.32 -16.37 -17.21
N MET A 203 3.12 -15.06 -17.32
CA MET A 203 1.79 -14.45 -17.45
C MET A 203 1.28 -14.39 -18.90
N SER A 204 2.18 -14.11 -19.84
CA SER A 204 1.89 -13.93 -21.27
C SER A 204 3.07 -14.45 -22.11
N PRO A 205 3.21 -15.79 -22.22
CA PRO A 205 4.26 -16.42 -23.01
C PRO A 205 4.35 -15.91 -24.45
N GLU A 206 3.22 -15.52 -25.04
CA GLU A 206 3.13 -14.96 -26.38
C GLU A 206 3.79 -13.58 -26.49
N ILE A 207 3.62 -12.70 -25.50
CA ILE A 207 4.30 -11.40 -25.47
C ILE A 207 5.78 -11.60 -25.13
N TYR A 208 6.11 -12.49 -24.20
CA TYR A 208 7.50 -12.83 -23.91
C TYR A 208 8.25 -13.32 -25.17
N THR A 209 7.62 -14.17 -25.97
CA THR A 209 8.19 -14.66 -27.24
C THR A 209 8.51 -13.51 -28.18
N ILE A 210 7.63 -12.51 -28.28
CA ILE A 210 7.86 -11.30 -29.09
C ILE A 210 9.01 -10.47 -28.53
N LEU A 211 9.02 -10.21 -27.21
CA LEU A 211 10.09 -9.46 -26.55
C LEU A 211 11.46 -10.14 -26.66
N SER A 212 11.48 -11.47 -26.74
CA SER A 212 12.68 -12.29 -26.91
C SER A 212 13.19 -12.35 -28.35
N GLN A 213 12.47 -11.79 -29.34
CA GLN A 213 12.95 -11.73 -30.72
C GLN A 213 14.15 -10.79 -30.83
N ASN A 214 15.11 -11.07 -31.73
CA ASN A 214 16.33 -10.27 -31.91
C ASN A 214 16.08 -8.77 -32.10
N LYS A 215 14.95 -8.39 -32.71
CA LYS A 215 14.54 -6.99 -32.91
C LYS A 215 14.27 -6.24 -31.60
N ILE A 216 14.01 -6.93 -30.49
CA ILE A 216 13.71 -6.33 -29.18
C ILE A 216 14.73 -6.78 -28.13
N ASN A 217 15.19 -8.04 -28.19
CA ASN A 217 16.10 -8.62 -27.20
C ASN A 217 17.42 -7.82 -27.06
N HIS A 218 17.93 -7.23 -28.14
CA HIS A 218 19.14 -6.39 -28.10
C HIS A 218 19.00 -5.13 -27.25
N LEU A 219 17.77 -4.71 -26.92
CA LEU A 219 17.53 -3.58 -26.02
C LEU A 219 17.99 -3.92 -24.59
N ASN A 220 17.99 -5.21 -24.21
CA ASN A 220 18.32 -5.71 -22.87
C ASN A 220 17.49 -4.99 -21.81
N LEU A 221 16.16 -5.17 -21.90
CA LEU A 221 15.18 -4.55 -21.01
C LEU A 221 15.21 -5.27 -19.65
N ASP A 222 15.18 -4.49 -18.57
CA ASP A 222 15.08 -5.00 -17.20
C ASP A 222 13.62 -5.30 -16.82
N GLY A 223 12.68 -4.62 -17.46
CA GLY A 223 11.26 -4.91 -17.29
C GLY A 223 10.37 -4.21 -18.30
N VAL A 224 9.08 -4.53 -18.24
CA VAL A 224 8.05 -3.96 -19.12
C VAL A 224 6.78 -3.59 -18.36
N LYS A 225 6.12 -2.54 -18.82
CA LYS A 225 4.75 -2.18 -18.42
C LYS A 225 3.83 -2.45 -19.59
N PHE A 226 2.75 -3.20 -19.39
CA PHE A 226 1.77 -3.35 -20.46
C PHE A 226 0.91 -2.09 -20.56
N MET A 227 0.45 -1.76 -21.75
CA MET A 227 -0.52 -0.68 -21.95
C MET A 227 -1.89 -1.28 -22.22
N PRO A 228 -2.99 -0.56 -21.93
CA PRO A 228 -4.30 -0.96 -22.41
C PRO A 228 -4.28 -1.11 -23.94
N ASP A 229 -5.17 -1.93 -24.46
CA ASP A 229 -5.43 -2.01 -25.90
C ASP A 229 -6.04 -0.68 -26.37
N ILE A 230 -5.41 -0.05 -27.36
CA ILE A 230 -5.79 1.26 -27.86
C ILE A 230 -5.99 1.14 -29.38
N GLY A 231 -7.24 1.28 -29.84
CA GLY A 231 -7.56 1.25 -31.27
C GLY A 231 -7.26 -0.10 -31.96
N GLY A 232 -7.22 -1.22 -31.23
CA GLY A 232 -6.81 -2.52 -31.76
C GLY A 232 -5.29 -2.70 -31.90
N SER A 233 -4.52 -1.70 -31.45
CA SER A 233 -3.08 -1.79 -31.29
C SER A 233 -2.73 -2.12 -29.83
N GLN A 234 -1.79 -3.05 -29.66
CA GLN A 234 -1.29 -3.44 -28.35
C GLN A 234 0.13 -2.89 -28.16
N PHE A 235 0.35 -2.18 -27.06
CA PHE A 235 1.65 -1.57 -26.73
C PHE A 235 2.17 -2.05 -25.38
N VAL A 236 3.49 -2.00 -25.22
CA VAL A 236 4.17 -2.10 -23.91
C VAL A 236 5.24 -1.02 -23.82
N ILE A 237 5.55 -0.58 -22.60
CA ILE A 237 6.70 0.28 -22.31
C ILE A 237 7.82 -0.60 -21.76
N GLY A 238 8.93 -0.72 -22.47
CA GLY A 238 10.15 -1.35 -21.96
C GLY A 238 10.97 -0.36 -21.15
N GLU A 239 11.54 -0.83 -20.04
CA GLU A 239 12.43 -0.06 -19.17
C GLU A 239 13.81 -0.73 -19.12
N LYS A 240 14.85 0.09 -19.25
CA LYS A 240 16.23 -0.31 -19.08
C LYS A 240 16.88 0.61 -18.04
N TYR A 241 17.38 0.02 -16.97
CA TYR A 241 18.09 0.71 -15.91
C TYR A 241 19.59 0.71 -16.21
N HIS A 242 20.22 1.85 -15.97
CA HIS A 242 21.64 2.01 -16.10
C HIS A 242 22.17 2.72 -14.86
N ASP A 243 22.83 1.94 -14.00
CA ASP A 243 23.51 2.45 -12.82
C ASP A 243 24.98 2.68 -13.15
N THR A 244 25.44 3.89 -12.84
CA THR A 244 26.85 4.29 -12.93
C THR A 244 27.30 4.85 -11.59
N ASP A 245 28.60 4.95 -11.36
CA ASP A 245 29.18 5.60 -10.17
C ASP A 245 28.70 7.05 -10.00
N ASN A 246 28.24 7.69 -11.08
CA ASN A 246 27.76 9.07 -11.11
C ASN A 246 26.23 9.20 -11.01
N GLY A 247 25.50 8.09 -10.94
CA GLY A 247 24.05 8.07 -10.78
C GLY A 247 23.33 7.00 -11.61
N SER A 248 22.03 6.89 -11.35
CA SER A 248 21.11 5.96 -11.99
C SER A 248 20.28 6.66 -13.06
N THR A 249 20.18 6.05 -14.24
CA THR A 249 19.33 6.51 -15.33
C THR A 249 18.40 5.40 -15.79
N THR A 250 17.26 5.78 -16.36
CA THR A 250 16.31 4.83 -16.95
C THR A 250 16.02 5.25 -18.37
N LEU A 251 16.16 4.31 -19.31
CA LEU A 251 15.77 4.48 -20.69
C LEU A 251 14.44 3.76 -20.94
N PHE A 252 13.54 4.44 -21.64
CA PHE A 252 12.20 3.96 -21.93
C PHE A 252 12.04 3.66 -23.42
N TYR A 253 11.29 2.61 -23.73
CA TYR A 253 10.98 2.20 -25.10
C TYR A 253 9.48 1.96 -25.26
N LEU A 254 8.83 2.53 -26.27
CA LEU A 254 7.50 2.10 -26.68
C LEU A 254 7.63 0.95 -27.66
N ILE A 255 7.04 -0.19 -27.34
CA ILE A 255 7.05 -1.37 -28.19
C ILE A 255 5.59 -1.64 -28.59
N LYS A 256 5.28 -1.43 -29.86
CA LYS A 256 4.03 -1.84 -30.47
C LYS A 256 4.13 -3.32 -30.78
N ILE A 257 3.26 -4.13 -30.18
CA ILE A 257 3.20 -5.59 -30.37
C ILE A 257 2.24 -5.94 -31.51
N LYS A 258 1.13 -5.20 -31.64
CA LYS A 258 0.10 -5.42 -32.66
C LYS A 258 -0.32 -4.11 -33.34
N PRO A 259 -0.70 -4.14 -34.64
CA PRO A 259 -0.68 -5.32 -35.52
C PRO A 259 0.72 -5.69 -36.04
N LYS A 260 1.69 -4.78 -35.96
CA LYS A 260 3.07 -4.97 -36.42
C LYS A 260 4.05 -4.55 -35.34
N ILE A 261 5.16 -5.29 -35.23
CA ILE A 261 6.20 -5.02 -34.25
C ILE A 261 6.99 -3.76 -34.63
N GLU A 262 6.86 -2.72 -33.82
CA GLU A 262 7.58 -1.44 -33.94
C GLU A 262 8.15 -1.04 -32.58
N VAL A 263 9.33 -0.42 -32.59
CA VAL A 263 10.04 -0.02 -31.38
C VAL A 263 10.43 1.45 -31.52
N TYR A 264 10.09 2.24 -30.52
CA TYR A 264 10.43 3.65 -30.43
C TYR A 264 11.25 3.88 -29.16
N ASN A 265 12.43 4.48 -29.30
CA ASN A 265 13.22 4.93 -28.16
C ASN A 265 12.59 6.24 -27.63
N LEU A 266 12.13 6.21 -26.39
CA LEU A 266 11.48 7.35 -25.73
C LEU A 266 12.47 8.20 -24.90
N GLY A 267 13.75 7.80 -24.85
CA GLY A 267 14.76 8.46 -24.04
C GLY A 267 14.51 8.26 -22.55
N GLU A 268 14.82 9.28 -21.76
CA GLU A 268 14.78 9.23 -20.29
C GLU A 268 13.42 9.62 -19.69
N SER A 269 12.47 10.03 -20.51
CA SER A 269 11.14 10.43 -20.02
C SER A 269 10.08 10.41 -21.10
N TYR A 270 8.88 9.99 -20.73
CA TYR A 270 7.70 10.06 -21.56
C TYR A 270 6.47 10.44 -20.73
N ALA A 271 5.44 10.94 -21.40
CA ALA A 271 4.14 11.24 -20.83
C ALA A 271 3.05 10.78 -21.80
N ILE A 272 1.92 10.32 -21.28
CA ILE A 272 0.75 9.94 -22.09
C ILE A 272 -0.46 10.66 -21.52
N ASP A 273 -1.15 11.43 -22.35
CA ASP A 273 -2.36 12.14 -21.93
C ASP A 273 -3.63 11.26 -21.96
N GLY A 274 -4.75 11.81 -21.48
CA GLY A 274 -6.04 11.10 -21.45
C GLY A 274 -6.64 10.81 -22.83
N LYS A 275 -6.04 11.36 -23.89
CA LYS A 275 -6.38 11.11 -25.29
C LYS A 275 -5.38 10.17 -25.96
N TYR A 276 -4.48 9.53 -25.19
CA TYR A 276 -3.44 8.63 -25.69
C TYR A 276 -2.44 9.28 -26.66
N ASN A 277 -2.14 10.56 -26.48
CA ASN A 277 -0.97 11.18 -27.13
C ASN A 277 0.26 10.94 -26.23
N LEU A 278 1.23 10.18 -26.73
CA LEU A 278 2.49 9.94 -26.06
C LEU A 278 3.49 11.03 -26.46
N SER A 279 3.97 11.80 -25.50
CA SER A 279 5.03 12.80 -25.67
C SER A 279 6.34 12.32 -25.04
N TYR A 280 7.47 12.54 -25.70
CA TYR A 280 8.80 12.16 -25.19
C TYR A 280 9.88 13.09 -25.73
N LYS A 281 11.10 12.99 -25.18
CA LYS A 281 12.27 13.63 -25.75
C LYS A 281 13.15 12.59 -26.41
N ASP A 282 13.47 12.82 -27.70
CA ASP A 282 14.43 11.95 -28.37
C ASP A 282 15.85 12.16 -27.84
N SER A 283 16.79 11.34 -28.32
CA SER A 283 18.21 11.41 -27.92
C SER A 283 18.89 12.74 -28.27
N ALA A 284 18.31 13.53 -29.19
CA ALA A 284 18.78 14.86 -29.53
C ALA A 284 18.11 15.96 -28.68
N GLY A 285 17.26 15.58 -27.72
CA GLY A 285 16.54 16.49 -26.83
C GLY A 285 15.31 17.14 -27.45
N ASN A 286 14.91 16.74 -28.66
CA ASN A 286 13.73 17.30 -29.32
C ASN A 286 12.46 16.67 -28.75
N ASN A 287 11.45 17.50 -28.54
CA ASN A 287 10.13 17.02 -28.17
C ASN A 287 9.49 16.30 -29.36
N LYS A 288 9.02 15.08 -29.12
CA LYS A 288 8.31 14.24 -30.09
C LYS A 288 6.96 13.84 -29.52
N ASN A 289 6.02 13.55 -30.42
CA ASN A 289 4.69 13.07 -30.06
C ASN A 289 4.29 11.89 -30.96
N ILE A 290 3.66 10.88 -30.39
CA ILE A 290 3.10 9.71 -31.07
C ILE A 290 1.65 9.58 -30.63
N LYS A 291 0.73 9.52 -31.60
CA LYS A 291 -0.64 9.11 -31.33
C LYS A 291 -0.70 7.60 -31.19
N LEU A 292 -1.19 7.11 -30.06
CA LEU A 292 -1.48 5.70 -29.87
C LEU A 292 -2.93 5.49 -30.33
N ASN A 293 -3.13 5.10 -31.59
CA ASN A 293 -4.42 4.77 -32.17
C ASN A 293 -4.27 3.67 -33.22
#